data_AF-A0A816EHK9-F1
#
_entry.id   AF-A0A816EHK9-F1
#
_cell.length_a   1.000
_cell.length_b   1.000
_cell.length_c   1.000
_cell.angle_alpha   90.00
_cell.angle_beta   90.00
_cell.angle_gamma   90.00
#
_symmetry.space_group_name_H-M   'P 1'
#
loop_
_entity.id
_entity.type
_entity.pdbx_description
1 polymer ?
#
loop_
_entity_poly.entity_id
_entity_poly.type
_entity_poly.pdbx_seq_one_letter_code
_entity_poly.pdbx_strand_id
1 'polypeptide(L)'
;MVYFNSQICDSVVPYRNVRRIQFGILSPDEIRRMSVTYPPIEFPELFQEGKPKIQGLVDPRQGPADRTLKCDTCRGSYIECPGHFGSDSQNDVTKIYSNGCGRVQPTYRRSGLELTIEWNQTVDENQESKSKLSAARVLEIFKAIPDTMCEILGMNPRQSRPDWMILTVLPVPPLCVRPS
;
A
#
# COMPACT_ATOMS: atom_id res chain seq x y z
N MET A 1 -11.98 -30.93 -36.44
CA MET A 1 -12.57 -30.82 -35.09
C MET A 1 -11.52 -31.28 -34.10
N VAL A 2 -10.85 -30.35 -33.42
CA VAL A 2 -9.88 -30.68 -32.37
C VAL A 2 -10.60 -30.42 -31.06
N TYR A 3 -10.83 -31.47 -30.27
CA TYR A 3 -11.42 -31.38 -28.96
C TYR A 3 -10.44 -30.62 -28.04
N PHE A 4 -10.84 -29.44 -27.56
CA PHE A 4 -10.17 -28.80 -26.44
C PHE A 4 -10.51 -29.59 -25.18
N ASN A 5 -9.55 -30.38 -24.71
CA ASN A 5 -9.64 -31.08 -23.43
C ASN A 5 -9.70 -30.03 -22.31
N SER A 6 -10.89 -29.82 -21.75
CA SER A 6 -11.21 -28.75 -20.79
C SER A 6 -10.88 -29.11 -19.35
N GLN A 7 -9.68 -29.62 -19.08
CA GLN A 7 -9.21 -29.92 -17.72
C GLN A 7 -7.73 -29.57 -17.61
N ILE A 8 -7.42 -28.30 -17.35
CA ILE A 8 -6.07 -27.85 -16.99
C ILE A 8 -5.98 -27.46 -15.50
N CYS A 9 -7.10 -27.37 -14.78
CA CYS A 9 -7.09 -27.20 -13.33
C CYS A 9 -8.35 -27.79 -12.68
N ASP A 10 -8.19 -28.54 -11.58
CA ASP A 10 -9.28 -29.01 -10.73
C ASP A 10 -9.83 -27.86 -9.85
N SER A 11 -9.99 -26.67 -10.44
CA SER A 11 -10.56 -25.54 -9.73
C SER A 11 -12.05 -25.75 -9.55
N VAL A 12 -12.49 -25.82 -8.30
CA VAL A 12 -13.92 -25.81 -7.94
C VAL A 12 -14.60 -24.48 -8.27
N VAL A 13 -13.85 -23.46 -8.68
CA VAL A 13 -14.37 -22.12 -9.00
C VAL A 13 -14.82 -22.10 -10.47
N PRO A 14 -16.09 -21.73 -10.75
CA PRO A 14 -16.60 -21.71 -12.11
C PRO A 14 -15.93 -20.60 -12.94
N TYR A 15 -15.68 -20.91 -14.21
CA TYR A 15 -15.14 -19.94 -15.17
C TYR A 15 -16.08 -18.74 -15.34
N ARG A 16 -15.51 -17.52 -15.35
CA ARG A 16 -16.24 -16.27 -15.57
C ARG A 16 -15.44 -15.30 -16.41
N ASN A 17 -16.14 -14.54 -17.26
CA ASN A 17 -15.57 -13.41 -18.00
C ASN A 17 -15.56 -12.15 -17.13
N VAL A 18 -14.46 -11.40 -17.18
CA VAL A 18 -14.35 -10.07 -16.54
C VAL A 18 -15.30 -9.11 -17.26
N ARG A 19 -16.22 -8.50 -16.51
CA ARG A 19 -17.21 -7.57 -17.08
C ARG A 19 -16.83 -6.09 -16.91
N ARG A 20 -16.12 -5.77 -15.83
CA ARG A 20 -15.75 -4.40 -15.44
C ARG A 20 -14.43 -4.43 -14.66
N ILE A 21 -13.67 -3.36 -14.77
CA ILE A 21 -12.45 -3.10 -13.98
C ILE A 21 -12.74 -1.88 -13.12
N GLN A 22 -12.50 -2.01 -11.82
CA GLN A 22 -12.62 -0.91 -10.87
C GLN A 22 -11.22 -0.51 -10.41
N PHE A 23 -10.90 0.77 -10.58
CA PHE A 23 -9.67 1.34 -10.04
C PHE A 23 -9.90 1.86 -8.63
N GLY A 24 -8.86 1.81 -7.81
CA GLY A 24 -8.85 2.30 -6.45
C GLY A 24 -7.42 2.48 -5.95
N ILE A 25 -7.29 3.14 -4.81
CA ILE A 25 -6.04 3.29 -4.06
C ILE A 25 -6.07 2.23 -2.97
N LEU A 26 -4.99 1.46 -2.83
CA LEU A 26 -4.89 0.44 -1.79
C LEU A 26 -4.78 1.11 -0.41
N SER A 27 -5.77 0.86 0.44
CA SER A 27 -5.69 1.30 1.83
C SER A 27 -4.62 0.52 2.60
N PRO A 28 -4.02 1.11 3.66
CA PRO A 28 -3.07 0.39 4.52
C PRO A 28 -3.64 -0.92 5.08
N ASP A 29 -4.92 -0.94 5.41
CA ASP A 29 -5.59 -2.11 5.96
C ASP A 29 -5.84 -3.20 4.90
N GLU A 30 -6.15 -2.81 3.66
CA GLU A 30 -6.22 -3.76 2.55
C GLU A 30 -4.85 -4.37 2.26
N ILE A 31 -3.78 -3.56 2.27
CA ILE A 31 -2.42 -4.06 2.07
C ILE A 31 -2.06 -5.09 3.14
N ARG A 32 -2.33 -4.78 4.41
CA ARG A 32 -2.11 -5.71 5.53
C ARG A 32 -2.95 -7.00 5.39
N ARG A 33 -4.21 -6.89 4.94
CA ARG A 33 -5.10 -8.05 4.75
C ARG A 33 -4.70 -8.93 3.57
N MET A 34 -4.16 -8.34 2.50
CA MET A 34 -3.64 -9.08 1.34
C MET A 34 -2.27 -9.71 1.59
N SER A 35 -1.53 -9.20 2.57
CA SER A 35 -0.20 -9.67 2.93
C SER A 35 -0.24 -11.07 3.54
N VAL A 36 0.57 -11.98 3.00
CA VAL A 36 0.78 -13.33 3.57
C VAL A 36 1.95 -13.37 4.55
N THR A 37 2.72 -12.29 4.64
CA THR A 37 3.79 -12.15 5.63
C THR A 37 3.25 -11.39 6.83
N TYR A 38 2.70 -12.16 7.78
CA TYR A 38 2.40 -11.68 9.13
C TYR A 38 3.20 -12.51 10.15
N PRO A 39 3.96 -11.87 11.06
CA PRO A 39 4.24 -10.42 11.13
C PRO A 39 4.94 -9.88 9.85
N PRO A 40 4.94 -8.54 9.62
CA PRO A 40 5.54 -7.90 8.46
C PRO A 40 6.99 -8.33 8.19
N ILE A 41 7.46 -8.04 6.97
CA ILE A 41 8.88 -8.18 6.63
C ILE A 41 9.67 -7.26 7.55
N GLU A 42 10.65 -7.84 8.24
CA GLU A 42 11.49 -7.12 9.20
C GLU A 42 12.95 -7.15 8.75
N PHE A 43 13.33 -8.18 7.99
CA PHE A 43 14.70 -8.48 7.68
C PHE A 43 15.03 -8.22 6.20
N PRO A 44 16.08 -7.44 5.91
CA PRO A 44 16.51 -7.21 4.53
C PRO A 44 17.25 -8.43 3.94
N GLU A 45 17.74 -9.37 4.77
CA GLU A 45 18.49 -10.53 4.28
C GLU A 45 17.59 -11.54 3.55
N LEU A 46 18.12 -12.09 2.45
CA LEU A 46 17.39 -13.02 1.60
C LEU A 46 17.41 -14.46 2.15
N PHE A 47 18.56 -14.90 2.66
CA PHE A 47 18.80 -16.28 3.10
C PHE A 47 19.42 -16.32 4.50
N GLN A 48 19.05 -17.33 5.28
CA GLN A 48 19.67 -17.70 6.54
C GLN A 48 20.01 -19.19 6.50
N GLU A 49 21.28 -19.53 6.72
CA GLU A 49 21.78 -20.92 6.65
C GLU A 49 21.43 -21.65 5.34
N GLY A 50 21.50 -20.93 4.21
CA GLY A 50 21.20 -21.48 2.88
C GLY A 50 19.71 -21.69 2.59
N LYS A 51 18.81 -21.32 3.51
CA LYS A 51 17.36 -21.36 3.31
C LYS A 51 16.78 -19.95 3.22
N PRO A 52 15.68 -19.73 2.48
CA PRO A 52 15.05 -18.43 2.42
C PRO A 52 14.62 -17.96 3.81
N LYS A 53 14.88 -16.69 4.14
CA LYS A 53 14.63 -16.13 5.47
C LYS A 53 13.14 -15.83 5.67
N ILE A 54 12.56 -16.34 6.75
CA ILE A 54 11.20 -16.00 7.18
C ILE A 54 11.16 -14.54 7.63
N GLN A 55 10.11 -13.81 7.26
CA GLN A 55 10.00 -12.34 7.39
C GLN A 55 11.13 -11.59 6.66
N GLY A 56 11.79 -12.26 5.72
CA GLY A 56 12.74 -11.66 4.79
C GLY A 56 12.09 -11.27 3.47
N LEU A 57 12.87 -10.66 2.59
CA LEU A 57 12.38 -10.32 1.26
C LEU A 57 12.05 -11.56 0.41
N VAL A 58 12.67 -12.73 0.64
CA VAL A 58 12.39 -13.98 -0.09
C VAL A 58 11.61 -14.97 0.78
N ASP A 59 10.66 -14.46 1.57
CA ASP A 59 9.84 -15.31 2.44
C ASP A 59 9.11 -16.40 1.62
N PRO A 60 9.26 -17.70 1.94
CA PRO A 60 8.60 -18.82 1.23
C PRO A 60 7.08 -18.72 1.11
N ARG A 61 6.42 -17.91 1.95
CA ARG A 61 4.99 -17.63 1.87
C ARG A 61 4.64 -16.78 0.64
N GLN A 62 5.56 -15.96 0.15
CA GLN A 62 5.34 -15.07 -0.99
C GLN A 62 5.46 -15.78 -2.35
N GLY A 63 6.05 -16.97 -2.37
CA GLY A 63 6.22 -17.81 -3.55
C GLY A 63 7.45 -18.71 -3.41
N PRO A 64 7.62 -19.66 -4.34
CA PRO A 64 8.83 -20.48 -4.38
C PRO A 64 10.02 -19.65 -4.87
N ALA A 65 11.15 -19.73 -4.17
CA ALA A 65 12.38 -19.01 -4.52
C ALA A 65 13.12 -19.63 -5.72
N ASP A 66 12.90 -20.92 -5.98
CA ASP A 66 13.50 -21.67 -7.08
C ASP A 66 12.52 -22.74 -7.61
N ARG A 67 12.95 -23.51 -8.62
CA ARG A 67 12.13 -24.56 -9.26
C ARG A 67 11.94 -25.81 -8.40
N THR A 68 12.76 -26.01 -7.37
CA THR A 68 12.73 -27.17 -6.48
C THR A 68 11.81 -26.94 -5.29
N LEU A 69 11.66 -25.68 -4.87
CA LEU A 69 10.83 -25.27 -3.77
C LEU A 69 9.36 -25.10 -4.19
N LYS A 70 8.47 -25.27 -3.22
CA LYS A 70 7.03 -25.00 -3.36
C LYS A 70 6.64 -23.84 -2.46
N CYS A 71 5.60 -23.11 -2.85
CA CYS A 71 5.07 -22.02 -2.04
C CYS A 71 4.45 -22.55 -0.74
N ASP A 72 4.74 -21.92 0.40
CA ASP A 72 4.13 -22.34 1.68
C ASP A 72 2.66 -21.92 1.83
N THR A 73 2.21 -20.93 1.05
CA THR A 73 0.82 -20.44 1.07
C THR A 73 -0.10 -21.29 0.20
N CYS A 74 0.20 -21.43 -1.10
CA CYS A 74 -0.68 -22.13 -2.05
C CYS A 74 -0.20 -23.53 -2.44
N ARG A 75 1.01 -23.95 -2.01
CA ARG A 75 1.66 -25.23 -2.38
C ARG A 75 1.95 -25.41 -3.88
N GLY A 76 1.73 -24.38 -4.70
CA GLY A 76 2.06 -24.35 -6.11
C GLY A 76 3.55 -24.39 -6.38
N SER A 77 3.91 -24.94 -7.54
CA SER A 77 5.27 -24.90 -8.09
C SER A 77 5.64 -23.49 -8.61
N TYR A 78 6.88 -23.32 -9.07
CA TYR A 78 7.37 -22.08 -9.67
C TYR A 78 6.53 -21.56 -10.84
N ILE A 79 5.84 -22.44 -11.58
CA ILE A 79 5.03 -22.08 -12.75
C ILE A 79 3.56 -21.83 -12.36
N GLU A 80 3.05 -22.56 -11.37
CA GLU A 80 1.63 -22.56 -11.00
C GLU A 80 1.30 -21.51 -9.94
N CYS A 81 2.27 -21.12 -9.10
CA CYS A 81 2.07 -20.14 -8.05
C CYS A 81 1.91 -18.73 -8.66
N PRO A 82 0.77 -18.04 -8.46
CA PRO A 82 0.59 -16.67 -8.94
C PRO A 82 1.42 -15.65 -8.14
N GLY A 83 1.95 -16.04 -6.98
CA GLY A 83 2.64 -15.17 -6.04
C GLY A 83 1.71 -14.53 -5.01
N HIS A 84 2.25 -14.23 -3.84
CA HIS A 84 1.51 -13.61 -2.73
C HIS A 84 2.22 -12.37 -2.19
N PHE A 85 1.47 -11.31 -1.92
CA PHE A 85 2.00 -10.04 -1.45
C PHE A 85 2.50 -10.12 0.00
N GLY A 86 3.52 -9.32 0.32
CA GLY A 86 3.91 -9.02 1.69
C GLY A 86 3.56 -7.58 2.08
N SER A 87 3.83 -7.24 3.33
CA SER A 87 3.68 -5.88 3.87
C SER A 87 4.85 -5.56 4.79
N ASP A 88 5.21 -4.28 4.86
CA ASP A 88 6.13 -3.72 5.87
C ASP A 88 5.35 -3.04 7.02
N SER A 89 5.97 -2.86 8.18
CA SER A 89 5.35 -2.27 9.37
C SER A 89 5.40 -0.74 9.37
N GLN A 90 4.29 -0.06 9.70
CA GLN A 90 4.30 1.30 10.29
C GLN A 90 3.06 1.57 11.17
N ASN A 91 3.27 2.51 12.10
CA ASN A 91 2.36 2.91 13.18
C ASN A 91 1.22 3.83 12.71
N ASP A 92 0.03 3.55 13.22
CA ASP A 92 -1.17 4.36 12.99
C ASP A 92 -1.38 5.38 14.12
N VAL A 93 -1.71 6.61 13.74
CA VAL A 93 -2.19 7.67 14.65
C VAL A 93 -3.55 8.17 14.15
N THR A 94 -4.50 8.36 15.07
CA THR A 94 -5.85 8.89 14.80
C THR A 94 -6.23 9.99 15.79
N LYS A 95 -6.62 11.16 15.29
CA LYS A 95 -7.36 12.20 16.02
C LYS A 95 -8.41 12.81 15.09
N ILE A 96 -9.59 13.12 15.63
CA ILE A 96 -10.72 13.71 14.91
C ILE A 96 -10.85 15.18 15.32
N TYR A 97 -10.99 16.07 14.35
CA TYR A 97 -11.30 17.48 14.60
C TYR A 97 -12.59 17.86 13.89
N SER A 98 -13.43 18.62 14.59
CA SER A 98 -14.62 19.27 14.03
C SER A 98 -14.58 20.75 14.40
N ASN A 99 -14.81 21.62 13.40
CA ASN A 99 -14.89 23.09 13.42
C ASN A 99 -13.70 23.85 12.80
N GLY A 100 -14.02 25.02 12.22
CA GLY A 100 -13.08 25.91 11.56
C GLY A 100 -12.12 26.56 12.55
N CYS A 101 -10.83 26.55 12.23
CA CYS A 101 -9.77 27.05 13.11
C CYS A 101 -9.42 28.53 12.91
N GLY A 102 -10.02 29.22 11.93
CA GLY A 102 -9.78 30.64 11.64
C GLY A 102 -8.38 30.98 11.11
N ARG A 103 -7.55 29.98 10.76
CA ARG A 103 -6.19 30.20 10.25
C ARG A 103 -6.18 30.52 8.76
N VAL A 104 -5.33 31.47 8.37
CA VAL A 104 -5.04 31.79 6.97
C VAL A 104 -4.36 30.60 6.30
N GLN A 105 -4.84 30.24 5.10
CA GLN A 105 -4.24 29.17 4.31
C GLN A 105 -2.87 29.61 3.76
N PRO A 106 -1.79 28.82 3.96
CA PRO A 106 -0.48 29.15 3.42
C PRO A 106 -0.41 28.93 1.91
N THR A 107 0.63 29.48 1.30
CA THR A 107 1.04 29.15 -0.07
C THR A 107 1.93 27.91 -0.04
N TYR A 108 1.64 26.93 -0.90
CA TYR A 108 2.43 25.70 -1.02
C TYR A 108 3.46 25.83 -2.14
N ARG A 109 4.71 25.40 -1.90
CA ARG A 109 5.77 25.32 -2.90
C ARG A 109 6.43 23.95 -2.90
N ARG A 110 6.74 23.45 -4.10
CA ARG A 110 7.46 22.20 -4.32
C ARG A 110 8.90 22.48 -4.76
N SER A 111 9.87 21.85 -4.11
CA SER A 111 11.28 21.84 -4.53
C SER A 111 11.78 20.39 -4.54
N GLY A 112 11.92 19.81 -5.74
CA GLY A 112 12.26 18.39 -5.89
C GLY A 112 11.22 17.46 -5.25
N LEU A 113 11.65 16.75 -4.19
CA LEU A 113 10.83 15.85 -3.38
C LEU A 113 10.25 16.51 -2.12
N GLU A 114 10.65 17.75 -1.80
CA GLU A 114 10.18 18.46 -0.61
C GLU A 114 9.01 19.41 -0.93
N LEU A 115 8.04 19.46 -0.02
CA LEU A 115 6.97 20.45 0.00
C LEU A 115 7.22 21.44 1.15
N THR A 116 7.04 22.72 0.87
CA THR A 116 7.18 23.82 1.83
C THR A 116 5.92 24.68 1.84
N ILE A 117 5.59 25.22 3.00
CA ILE A 117 4.46 26.12 3.23
C ILE A 117 4.98 27.49 3.65
N GLU A 118 4.44 28.54 3.04
CA GLU A 118 4.79 29.93 3.29
C GLU A 118 3.54 30.73 3.70
N TRP A 119 3.63 31.50 4.79
CA TRP A 119 2.56 32.38 5.27
C TRP A 119 2.88 33.84 4.98
N ASN A 120 1.96 34.54 4.32
CA ASN A 120 2.15 35.94 3.91
C ASN A 120 1.82 36.95 5.03
N GLN A 121 1.19 36.51 6.11
CA GLN A 121 0.86 37.35 7.28
C GLN A 121 1.40 36.66 8.53
N THR A 122 2.53 37.16 9.04
CA THR A 122 3.02 36.82 10.37
C THR A 122 2.30 37.71 11.37
N VAL A 123 1.46 37.12 12.23
CA VAL A 123 0.82 37.83 13.34
C VAL A 123 1.84 38.22 14.43
N ASP A 124 3.03 37.59 14.39
CA ASP A 124 4.10 37.73 15.37
C ASP A 124 5.47 37.76 14.65
N GLU A 125 6.35 38.72 14.95
CA GLU A 125 7.67 38.89 14.29
C GLU A 125 8.61 37.69 14.51
N ASN A 126 8.31 36.83 15.50
CA ASN A 126 9.10 35.65 15.85
C ASN A 126 8.65 34.34 15.19
N GLN A 127 7.59 34.33 14.36
CA GLN A 127 7.18 33.10 13.67
C GLN A 127 7.88 32.97 12.31
N GLU A 128 8.58 31.85 12.09
CA GLU A 128 9.14 31.51 10.78
C GLU A 128 8.03 31.51 9.72
N SER A 129 8.14 32.41 8.75
CA SER A 129 7.18 32.56 7.65
C SER A 129 7.18 31.39 6.67
N LYS A 130 8.09 30.42 6.87
CA LYS A 130 8.28 29.25 6.01
C LYS A 130 8.53 28.00 6.84
N SER A 131 7.84 26.90 6.51
CA SER A 131 8.03 25.60 7.17
C SER A 131 7.99 24.45 6.16
N LYS A 132 8.64 23.32 6.49
CA LYS A 132 8.54 22.09 5.69
C LYS A 132 7.23 21.36 6.00
N LEU A 133 6.53 20.93 4.96
CA LEU A 133 5.30 20.16 5.09
C LEU A 133 5.65 18.66 5.09
N SER A 134 5.61 18.04 6.27
CA SER A 134 5.90 16.61 6.41
C SER A 134 4.73 15.74 5.93
N ALA A 135 5.04 14.55 5.41
CA ALA A 135 4.02 13.58 4.99
C ALA A 135 3.09 13.16 6.16
N ALA A 136 3.66 13.01 7.36
CA ALA A 136 2.88 12.72 8.57
C ALA A 136 1.84 13.82 8.85
N ARG A 137 2.22 15.09 8.66
CA ARG A 137 1.29 16.21 8.85
C ARG A 137 0.17 16.20 7.80
N VAL A 138 0.50 15.90 6.55
CA VAL A 138 -0.51 15.77 5.47
C VAL A 138 -1.45 14.61 5.76
N LEU A 139 -0.94 13.47 6.21
CA LEU A 139 -1.73 12.31 6.57
C LEU A 139 -2.76 12.64 7.66
N GLU A 140 -2.37 13.34 8.72
CA GLU A 140 -3.29 13.79 9.77
C GLU A 140 -4.42 14.67 9.21
N ILE A 141 -4.07 15.60 8.32
CA ILE A 141 -5.04 16.49 7.68
C ILE A 141 -6.01 15.68 6.81
N PHE A 142 -5.51 14.76 5.99
CA PHE A 142 -6.34 13.95 5.11
C PHE A 142 -7.23 12.96 5.87
N LYS A 143 -6.74 12.35 6.96
CA LYS A 143 -7.56 11.51 7.85
C LYS A 143 -8.69 12.29 8.50
N ALA A 144 -8.52 13.60 8.71
CA ALA A 144 -9.56 14.46 9.27
C ALA A 144 -10.64 14.89 8.25
N ILE A 145 -10.46 14.61 6.94
CA ILE A 145 -11.46 14.93 5.92
C ILE A 145 -12.61 13.92 6.01
N PRO A 146 -13.86 14.35 6.27
CA PRO A 146 -15.00 13.45 6.32
C PRO A 146 -15.39 12.95 4.93
N ASP A 147 -16.06 11.81 4.87
CA ASP A 147 -16.42 11.10 3.63
C ASP A 147 -17.25 11.97 2.67
N THR A 148 -18.15 12.78 3.21
CA THR A 148 -18.96 13.73 2.44
C THR A 148 -18.10 14.78 1.72
N MET A 149 -17.00 15.21 2.34
CA MET A 149 -16.04 16.13 1.72
C MET A 149 -15.15 15.39 0.72
N CYS A 150 -14.83 14.11 0.93
CA CYS A 150 -14.16 13.31 -0.09
C CYS A 150 -14.98 13.23 -1.38
N GLU A 151 -16.29 13.02 -1.28
CA GLU A 151 -17.19 12.99 -2.44
C GLU A 151 -17.25 14.34 -3.16
N ILE A 152 -17.30 15.45 -2.41
CA ILE A 152 -17.25 16.82 -2.98
C ILE A 152 -15.92 17.08 -3.71
N LEU A 153 -14.81 16.53 -3.19
CA LEU A 153 -13.49 16.58 -3.84
C LEU A 153 -13.39 15.66 -5.07
N GLY A 154 -14.45 14.93 -5.43
CA GLY A 154 -14.47 13.99 -6.56
C GLY A 154 -13.80 12.64 -6.25
N MET A 155 -13.65 12.30 -4.97
CA MET A 155 -13.04 11.05 -4.51
C MET A 155 -14.09 10.07 -4.01
N ASN A 156 -13.80 8.77 -4.06
CA ASN A 156 -14.69 7.75 -3.51
C ASN A 156 -14.18 7.31 -2.13
N PRO A 157 -14.92 7.54 -1.04
CA PRO A 157 -14.46 7.23 0.30
C PRO A 157 -14.25 5.73 0.57
N ARG A 158 -14.77 4.86 -0.31
CA ARG A 158 -14.62 3.40 -0.21
C ARG A 158 -13.49 2.84 -1.07
N GLN A 159 -12.97 3.60 -2.02
CA GLN A 159 -12.05 3.09 -3.04
C GLN A 159 -10.81 3.97 -3.24
N SER A 160 -10.85 5.24 -2.87
CA SER A 160 -9.78 6.19 -3.17
C SER A 160 -9.77 7.34 -2.17
N ARG A 161 -9.78 7.07 -0.86
CA ARG A 161 -9.66 8.14 0.13
C ARG A 161 -8.33 8.90 0.00
N PRO A 162 -8.31 10.21 0.29
CA PRO A 162 -7.10 11.02 0.16
C PRO A 162 -5.97 10.57 1.10
N ASP A 163 -6.27 10.10 2.31
CA ASP A 163 -5.27 9.64 3.26
C ASP A 163 -4.49 8.41 2.75
N TRP A 164 -5.10 7.60 1.87
CA TRP A 164 -4.46 6.43 1.27
C TRP A 164 -3.42 6.78 0.20
N MET A 165 -3.36 8.05 -0.25
CA MET A 165 -2.28 8.50 -1.13
C MET A 165 -0.93 8.56 -0.41
N ILE A 166 -0.95 8.68 0.92
CA ILE A 166 0.25 8.68 1.74
C ILE A 166 0.55 7.24 2.14
N LEU A 167 1.66 6.70 1.61
CA LEU A 167 2.09 5.34 1.89
C LEU A 167 2.57 5.23 3.35
N THR A 168 1.75 4.62 4.21
CA THR A 168 2.14 4.21 5.56
C THR A 168 2.60 2.75 5.57
N VAL A 169 1.94 1.90 4.79
CA VAL A 169 2.32 0.49 4.58
C VAL A 169 2.70 0.31 3.13
N LEU A 170 3.90 -0.22 2.88
CA LEU A 170 4.35 -0.52 1.53
C LEU A 170 3.99 -1.97 1.17
N PRO A 171 3.24 -2.22 0.09
CA PRO A 171 3.02 -3.58 -0.41
C PRO A 171 4.32 -4.10 -1.01
N VAL A 172 4.75 -5.29 -0.58
CA VAL A 172 5.91 -5.96 -1.17
C VAL A 172 5.43 -6.95 -2.23
N PRO A 173 5.84 -6.79 -3.50
CA PRO A 173 5.37 -7.65 -4.57
C PRO A 173 5.91 -9.08 -4.43
N PRO A 174 5.18 -10.09 -4.92
CA PRO A 174 5.63 -11.47 -4.89
C PRO A 174 6.84 -11.75 -5.78
N LEU A 175 7.47 -12.90 -5.59
CA LEU A 175 8.71 -13.29 -6.30
C LEU A 175 8.55 -13.34 -7.83
N CYS A 176 7.36 -13.69 -8.34
CA CYS A 176 7.09 -13.70 -9.79
C CYS A 176 7.22 -12.31 -10.46
N VAL A 177 7.11 -11.22 -9.69
CA VAL A 177 7.24 -9.84 -10.18
C VAL A 177 8.67 -9.30 -10.01
N ARG A 178 9.51 -10.01 -9.25
CA ARG A 178 10.93 -9.69 -9.01
C ARG A 178 11.80 -10.94 -9.18
N PRO A 179 11.95 -11.44 -10.43
CA PRO A 179 12.76 -12.61 -10.71
C PRO A 179 14.21 -12.35 -10.26
N SER A 180 14.77 -13.32 -9.54
CA SER A 180 16.16 -13.32 -9.06
C SER A 180 17.11 -13.92 -10.09
#